data_AF-A0A0W0VA73-F1
#
_entry.id   AF-A0A0W0VA73-F1
#
_cell.length_a   1.000
_cell.length_b   1.000
_cell.length_c   1.000
_cell.angle_alpha   90.00
_cell.angle_beta   90.00
_cell.angle_gamma   90.00
#
_symmetry.space_group_name_H-M   'P 1'
#
loop_
_entity.id
_entity.type
_entity.pdbx_description
1 polymer ?
#
loop_
_entity_poly.entity_id
_entity_poly.type
_entity_poly.pdbx_seq_one_letter_code
_entity_poly.pdbx_strand_id
1 'polypeptide(L)'
;MKQPILFPTLLLSIFIGKAGNLLYKKGLFFTRKAILSPILNQSDDIMPFFTAYSPSQLKAHLEAKPLGELENLNRSYIPHFERIEAAIDERKKTIKQLSSQIADMEQQIEVERKETEVLEQSRLEMLRERDRGVEGVLIQNSLYISYEASFSSFCRSKENKIAGHKKQISELKVQIGALKVERHLCVKELKILNPIIELKRKEGQRMILTGGMDKAELKLSSDERDENEKTPSFSL
;
A
#
# COMPACT_ATOMS: atom_id res chain seq x y z
N MET A 1 -52.49 14.21 34.18
CA MET A 1 -53.45 13.39 33.40
C MET A 1 -53.41 13.91 31.97
N LYS A 2 -52.95 13.24 30.91
CA LYS A 2 -52.77 11.82 30.58
C LYS A 2 -51.44 11.66 29.80
N GLN A 3 -50.70 10.59 30.07
CA GLN A 3 -49.74 9.97 29.12
C GLN A 3 -50.47 8.82 28.37
N PRO A 4 -49.77 7.96 27.59
CA PRO A 4 -49.34 8.17 26.21
C PRO A 4 -49.93 7.08 25.29
N ILE A 5 -49.76 7.21 23.98
CA ILE A 5 -50.02 6.09 23.05
C ILE A 5 -48.74 5.82 22.25
N LEU A 6 -48.12 4.68 22.58
CA LEU A 6 -47.21 3.89 21.75
C LEU A 6 -47.97 3.33 20.54
N PHE A 7 -47.28 3.11 19.41
CA PHE A 7 -47.10 1.82 18.70
C PHE A 7 -46.33 2.08 17.37
N PRO A 8 -45.72 1.06 16.72
CA PRO A 8 -44.30 1.07 16.36
C PRO A 8 -44.11 0.67 14.87
N THR A 9 -42.92 0.15 14.56
CA THR A 9 -42.57 -0.74 13.43
C THR A 9 -42.06 -0.13 12.12
N LEU A 10 -40.76 -0.40 11.90
CA LEU A 10 -40.17 -1.04 10.72
C LEU A 10 -40.39 -0.38 9.36
N LEU A 11 -39.32 0.20 8.81
CA LEU A 11 -38.93 -0.05 7.41
C LEU A 11 -37.39 0.04 7.29
N LEU A 12 -36.73 -1.03 7.74
CA LEU A 12 -35.38 -1.39 7.33
C LEU A 12 -35.53 -2.52 6.31
N SER A 13 -35.53 -2.18 5.01
CA SER A 13 -35.35 -3.20 3.98
C SER A 13 -34.88 -2.63 2.64
N ILE A 14 -33.68 -3.04 2.28
CA ILE A 14 -33.32 -3.58 0.96
C ILE A 14 -33.39 -2.61 -0.22
N PHE A 15 -32.24 -2.04 -0.56
CA PHE A 15 -31.82 -1.88 -1.96
C PHE A 15 -30.49 -2.61 -2.17
N ILE A 16 -30.56 -3.94 -2.08
CA ILE A 16 -29.58 -4.84 -2.69
C ILE A 16 -30.16 -5.23 -4.04
N GLY A 17 -29.67 -4.63 -5.12
CA GLY A 17 -30.09 -4.98 -6.46
C GLY A 17 -29.51 -4.04 -7.51
N LYS A 18 -28.62 -4.59 -8.35
CA LYS A 18 -27.99 -3.98 -9.55
C LYS A 18 -26.65 -3.23 -9.40
N ALA A 19 -25.69 -3.81 -8.66
CA ALA A 19 -24.27 -3.56 -8.92
C ALA A 19 -23.40 -4.85 -8.91
N GLY A 20 -24.04 -6.03 -8.93
CA GLY A 20 -23.36 -7.33 -8.83
C GLY A 20 -22.91 -7.94 -10.15
N ASN A 21 -22.93 -7.21 -11.28
CA ASN A 21 -22.64 -7.82 -12.58
C ASN A 21 -21.74 -6.98 -13.50
N LEU A 22 -20.78 -6.26 -12.92
CA LEU A 22 -19.66 -5.66 -13.66
C LEU A 22 -18.29 -6.00 -13.01
N LEU A 23 -18.24 -7.08 -12.22
CA LEU A 23 -17.11 -7.46 -11.37
C LEU A 23 -16.23 -8.60 -11.92
N TYR A 24 -16.35 -8.96 -13.20
CA TYR A 24 -15.62 -10.11 -13.74
C TYR A 24 -14.56 -9.83 -14.82
N LYS A 25 -14.24 -8.57 -15.16
CA LYS A 25 -13.25 -8.30 -16.23
C LYS A 25 -12.15 -7.25 -15.98
N LYS A 26 -11.98 -6.73 -14.75
CA LYS A 26 -10.80 -5.92 -14.42
C LYS A 26 -10.29 -6.26 -13.01
N GLY A 27 -9.12 -6.90 -12.97
CA GLY A 27 -8.26 -7.23 -11.82
C GLY A 27 -8.75 -6.80 -10.43
N LEU A 28 -9.47 -7.71 -9.77
CA LEU A 28 -9.95 -7.55 -8.41
C LEU A 28 -8.84 -7.93 -7.39
N PHE A 29 -8.07 -6.95 -6.92
CA PHE A 29 -7.25 -7.08 -5.70
C PHE A 29 -7.78 -6.16 -4.58
N PHE A 30 -9.09 -5.93 -4.54
CA PHE A 30 -9.71 -4.99 -3.61
C PHE A 30 -10.16 -5.58 -2.25
N THR A 31 -9.76 -6.79 -1.88
CA THR A 31 -10.20 -7.42 -0.61
C THR A 31 -9.15 -7.54 0.51
N ARG A 32 -7.87 -7.17 0.32
CA ARG A 32 -6.93 -7.05 1.47
C ARG A 32 -6.97 -5.69 2.18
N LYS A 33 -7.64 -4.69 1.59
CA LYS A 33 -7.46 -3.26 1.92
C LYS A 33 -8.37 -2.69 3.02
N ALA A 34 -9.36 -3.44 3.53
CA ALA A 34 -10.30 -2.92 4.53
C ALA A 34 -10.01 -3.38 5.98
N ILE A 35 -9.11 -4.35 6.17
CA ILE A 35 -8.90 -4.99 7.48
C ILE A 35 -7.57 -4.57 8.14
N LEU A 36 -6.58 -4.12 7.37
CA LEU A 36 -5.21 -3.96 7.89
C LEU A 36 -4.88 -2.59 8.49
N SER A 37 -5.71 -1.55 8.31
CA SER A 37 -5.37 -0.19 8.77
C SER A 37 -5.52 0.06 10.28
N PRO A 38 -6.43 -0.58 11.04
CA PRO A 38 -6.44 -0.46 12.50
C PRO A 38 -5.54 -1.52 13.18
N ILE A 39 -5.24 -2.64 12.51
CA ILE A 39 -4.57 -3.82 13.09
C ILE A 39 -3.04 -3.71 13.01
N LEU A 40 -2.47 -3.02 12.01
CA LEU A 40 -1.01 -2.91 11.85
C LEU A 40 -0.31 -2.01 12.89
N ASN A 41 -1.05 -1.38 13.81
CA ASN A 41 -0.48 -0.63 14.93
C ASN A 41 -0.38 -1.43 16.24
N GLN A 42 -0.75 -2.72 16.27
CA GLN A 42 -0.81 -3.50 17.51
C GLN A 42 -0.09 -4.86 17.52
N SER A 43 0.60 -5.28 16.46
CA SER A 43 1.35 -6.53 16.52
C SER A 43 2.63 -6.47 15.71
N ASP A 44 3.76 -6.54 16.40
CA ASP A 44 5.10 -6.69 15.84
C ASP A 44 5.32 -8.01 15.04
N ASP A 45 4.28 -8.85 14.96
CA ASP A 45 4.35 -10.25 14.53
C ASP A 45 3.59 -10.59 13.22
N ILE A 46 2.87 -9.65 12.58
CA ILE A 46 2.17 -9.98 11.33
C ILE A 46 3.14 -9.88 10.14
N MET A 47 3.31 -10.98 9.43
CA MET A 47 4.21 -11.14 8.29
C MET A 47 3.38 -11.19 6.98
N PRO A 48 3.63 -10.39 5.92
CA PRO A 48 2.69 -10.15 4.80
C PRO A 48 2.48 -11.35 3.85
N PHE A 49 3.48 -12.21 3.68
CA PHE A 49 3.33 -13.51 3.02
C PHE A 49 2.92 -14.61 4.01
N PHE A 50 3.28 -14.46 5.28
CA PHE A 50 3.04 -15.44 6.34
C PHE A 50 2.17 -14.89 7.48
N THR A 51 1.01 -14.32 7.14
CA THR A 51 0.15 -13.58 8.09
C THR A 51 -0.38 -14.43 9.24
N ALA A 52 -0.32 -15.75 9.10
CA ALA A 52 -0.79 -16.73 10.09
C ALA A 52 0.32 -17.26 11.00
N TYR A 53 1.58 -16.85 10.81
CA TYR A 53 2.72 -17.42 11.52
C TYR A 53 3.44 -16.37 12.36
N SER A 54 3.65 -16.69 13.64
CA SER A 54 4.67 -15.99 14.44
C SER A 54 6.08 -16.28 13.89
N PRO A 55 7.10 -15.46 14.22
CA PRO A 55 8.46 -15.66 13.72
C PRO A 55 9.04 -17.06 13.97
N SER A 56 8.76 -17.66 15.14
CA SER A 56 9.21 -19.02 15.49
C SER A 56 8.48 -20.10 14.68
N GLN A 57 7.17 -19.96 14.49
CA GLN A 57 6.38 -20.86 13.64
C GLN A 57 6.77 -20.74 12.17
N LEU A 58 7.07 -19.53 11.70
CA LEU A 58 7.56 -19.27 10.35
C LEU A 58 8.89 -19.97 10.13
N LYS A 59 9.83 -19.86 11.08
CA LYS A 59 11.13 -20.54 10.99
C LYS A 59 10.95 -22.06 10.83
N ALA A 60 10.17 -22.69 11.70
CA ALA A 60 9.90 -24.13 11.63
C ALA A 60 9.23 -24.54 10.30
N HIS A 61 8.28 -23.74 9.83
CA HIS A 61 7.62 -23.97 8.54
C HIS A 61 8.60 -23.90 7.36
N LEU A 62 9.52 -22.93 7.36
CA LEU A 62 10.52 -22.77 6.31
C LEU A 62 11.61 -23.85 6.39
N GLU A 63 12.01 -24.30 7.57
CA GLU A 63 12.96 -25.39 7.76
C GLU A 63 12.46 -26.72 7.16
N ALA A 64 11.14 -26.97 7.21
CA ALA A 64 10.52 -28.15 6.65
C ALA A 64 10.48 -28.16 5.10
N LYS A 65 10.69 -27.01 4.44
CA LYS A 65 10.60 -26.91 2.97
C LYS A 65 11.90 -27.37 2.27
N PRO A 66 11.79 -27.91 1.04
CA PRO A 66 12.96 -28.23 0.23
C PRO A 66 13.63 -26.94 -0.28
N LEU A 67 14.94 -27.00 -0.51
CA LEU A 67 15.75 -25.84 -0.90
C LEU A 67 15.21 -25.13 -2.15
N GLY A 68 14.82 -25.87 -3.18
CA GLY A 68 14.27 -25.28 -4.41
C GLY A 68 13.00 -24.47 -4.19
N GLU A 69 12.12 -24.90 -3.28
CA GLU A 69 10.93 -24.11 -2.91
C GLU A 69 11.30 -22.82 -2.18
N LEU A 70 12.30 -22.87 -1.28
CA LEU A 70 12.76 -21.70 -0.56
C LEU A 70 13.42 -20.67 -1.47
N GLU A 71 14.19 -21.11 -2.46
CA GLU A 71 14.79 -20.23 -3.48
C GLU A 71 13.72 -19.60 -4.38
N ASN A 72 12.71 -20.36 -4.79
CA ASN A 72 11.58 -19.83 -5.55
C ASN A 72 10.78 -18.80 -4.74
N LEU A 73 10.53 -19.09 -3.46
CA LEU A 73 9.90 -18.15 -2.54
C LEU A 73 10.73 -16.87 -2.42
N ASN A 74 12.05 -16.99 -2.24
CA ASN A 74 12.96 -15.84 -2.14
C ASN A 74 12.87 -14.94 -3.38
N ARG A 75 12.93 -15.54 -4.58
CA ARG A 75 12.81 -14.82 -5.85
C ARG A 75 11.48 -14.09 -6.00
N SER A 76 10.41 -14.59 -5.39
CA SER A 76 9.08 -13.97 -5.47
C SER A 76 8.97 -12.61 -4.75
N TYR A 77 9.88 -12.29 -3.82
CA TYR A 77 9.90 -10.99 -3.14
C TYR A 77 10.34 -9.85 -4.05
N ILE A 78 11.19 -10.11 -5.04
CA ILE A 78 11.69 -9.09 -5.98
C ILE A 78 10.53 -8.41 -6.72
N PRO A 79 9.68 -9.12 -7.50
CA PRO A 79 8.56 -8.50 -8.18
C PRO A 79 7.48 -7.97 -7.23
N HIS A 80 7.49 -8.37 -5.96
CA HIS A 80 6.62 -7.79 -4.94
C HIS A 80 7.13 -6.42 -4.47
N PHE A 81 8.42 -6.27 -4.20
CA PHE A 81 9.01 -4.98 -3.86
C PHE A 81 8.90 -3.97 -4.99
N GLU A 82 9.13 -4.40 -6.24
CA GLU A 82 8.93 -3.54 -7.42
C GLU A 82 7.50 -3.00 -7.51
N ARG A 83 6.50 -3.86 -7.24
CA ARG A 83 5.10 -3.44 -7.20
C ARG A 83 4.81 -2.45 -6.07
N ILE A 84 5.39 -2.65 -4.89
CA ILE A 84 5.25 -1.73 -3.76
C ILE A 84 5.85 -0.36 -4.11
N GLU A 85 7.07 -0.32 -4.65
CA GLU A 85 7.72 0.95 -5.00
C GLU A 85 6.97 1.68 -6.12
N ALA A 86 6.56 0.97 -7.17
CA ALA A 86 5.74 1.55 -8.24
C ALA A 86 4.42 2.14 -7.68
N ALA A 87 3.77 1.41 -6.77
CA ALA A 87 2.54 1.85 -6.11
C ALA A 87 2.76 3.07 -5.19
N ILE A 88 3.92 3.18 -4.54
CA ILE A 88 4.30 4.35 -3.74
C ILE A 88 4.53 5.56 -4.67
N ASP A 89 5.26 5.37 -5.76
CA ASP A 89 5.63 6.46 -6.66
C ASP A 89 4.43 7.01 -7.44
N GLU A 90 3.51 6.14 -7.88
CA GLU A 90 2.24 6.56 -8.45
C GLU A 90 1.46 7.45 -7.48
N ARG A 91 1.33 7.03 -6.21
CA ARG A 91 0.64 7.82 -5.17
C ARG A 91 1.33 9.15 -4.89
N LYS A 92 2.66 9.18 -4.85
CA LYS A 92 3.42 10.43 -4.71
C LYS A 92 3.15 11.37 -5.90
N LYS A 93 3.10 10.84 -7.12
CA LYS A 93 2.76 11.62 -8.33
C LYS A 93 1.36 12.21 -8.22
N THR A 94 0.37 11.42 -7.80
CA THR A 94 -0.99 11.92 -7.54
C THR A 94 -1.01 13.00 -6.48
N ILE A 95 -0.29 12.82 -5.36
CA ILE A 95 -0.18 13.86 -4.31
C ILE A 95 0.38 15.15 -4.90
N LYS A 96 1.45 15.10 -5.69
CA LYS A 96 2.04 16.30 -6.33
C LYS A 96 1.02 17.01 -7.23
N GLN A 97 0.29 16.26 -8.04
CA GLN A 97 -0.75 16.80 -8.92
C GLN A 97 -1.88 17.49 -8.13
N LEU A 98 -2.39 16.83 -7.09
CA LEU A 98 -3.43 17.38 -6.22
C LEU A 98 -2.94 18.64 -5.49
N SER A 99 -1.70 18.65 -5.01
CA SER A 99 -1.10 19.83 -4.37
C SER A 99 -0.98 21.01 -5.34
N SER A 100 -0.60 20.77 -6.60
CA SER A 100 -0.58 21.80 -7.63
C SER A 100 -1.97 22.37 -7.88
N GLN A 101 -2.98 21.51 -8.02
CA GLN A 101 -4.37 21.94 -8.21
C GLN A 101 -4.90 22.74 -7.02
N ILE A 102 -4.50 22.40 -5.79
CA ILE A 102 -4.82 23.20 -4.61
C ILE A 102 -4.20 24.59 -4.71
N ALA A 103 -2.91 24.69 -5.03
CA ALA A 103 -2.22 25.98 -5.16
C ALA A 103 -2.87 26.87 -6.25
N ASP A 104 -3.21 26.28 -7.41
CA ASP A 104 -3.89 27.01 -8.49
C ASP A 104 -5.26 27.54 -8.04
N MET A 105 -6.02 26.74 -7.28
CA MET A 105 -7.32 27.17 -6.76
C MET A 105 -7.19 28.22 -5.66
N GLU A 106 -6.21 28.09 -4.77
CA GLU A 106 -5.91 29.09 -3.74
C GLU A 106 -5.51 30.43 -4.39
N GLN A 107 -4.72 30.40 -5.47
CA GLN A 107 -4.39 31.59 -6.26
C GLN A 107 -5.62 32.21 -6.94
N GLN A 108 -6.50 31.39 -7.52
CA GLN A 108 -7.73 31.89 -8.15
C GLN A 108 -8.66 32.58 -7.14
N ILE A 109 -8.81 32.02 -5.93
CA ILE A 109 -9.56 32.66 -4.85
C ILE A 109 -8.96 34.02 -4.50
N GLU A 110 -7.63 34.12 -4.42
CA GLU A 110 -6.95 35.35 -4.07
C GLU A 110 -7.09 36.45 -5.15
N VAL A 111 -7.04 36.07 -6.43
CA VAL A 111 -7.28 37.00 -7.55
C VAL A 111 -8.70 37.55 -7.49
N GLU A 112 -9.70 36.67 -7.39
CA GLU A 112 -11.10 37.08 -7.36
C GLU A 112 -11.42 37.92 -6.10
N ARG A 113 -10.75 37.63 -4.97
CA ARG A 113 -10.86 38.44 -3.74
C ARG A 113 -10.40 39.88 -3.98
N LYS A 114 -9.24 40.07 -4.62
CA LYS A 114 -8.72 41.40 -4.94
C LYS A 114 -9.64 42.16 -5.90
N GLU A 115 -10.19 41.48 -6.90
CA GLU A 115 -11.17 42.09 -7.81
C GLU A 115 -12.43 42.54 -7.07
N THR A 116 -12.91 41.73 -6.12
CA THR A 116 -14.05 42.07 -5.24
C THR A 116 -13.75 43.28 -4.36
N GLU A 117 -12.55 43.36 -3.78
CA GLU A 117 -12.12 44.50 -2.96
C GLU A 117 -12.05 45.80 -3.76
N VAL A 118 -11.55 45.74 -5.01
CA VAL A 118 -11.53 46.90 -5.92
C VAL A 118 -12.95 47.37 -6.27
N LEU A 119 -13.86 46.42 -6.55
CA LEU A 119 -15.27 46.72 -6.79
C LEU A 119 -15.95 47.36 -5.58
N GLU A 120 -15.64 46.88 -4.37
CA GLU A 120 -16.15 47.48 -3.13
C GLU A 120 -15.63 48.91 -2.93
N GLN A 121 -14.33 49.13 -3.14
CA GLN A 121 -13.74 50.47 -3.05
C GLN A 121 -14.40 51.43 -4.03
N SER A 122 -14.57 51.02 -5.29
CA SER A 122 -15.26 51.81 -6.30
C SER A 122 -16.70 52.12 -5.87
N ARG A 123 -17.44 51.15 -5.32
CA ARG A 123 -18.78 51.40 -4.77
C ARG A 123 -18.77 52.44 -3.65
N LEU A 124 -17.82 52.33 -2.71
CA LEU A 124 -17.71 53.26 -1.58
C LEU A 124 -17.33 54.67 -2.01
N GLU A 125 -16.46 54.84 -3.00
CA GLU A 125 -16.12 56.15 -3.58
C GLU A 125 -17.35 56.80 -4.22
N MET A 126 -18.11 56.03 -5.00
CA MET A 126 -19.29 56.52 -5.70
C MET A 126 -20.42 56.93 -4.74
N LEU A 127 -20.53 56.26 -3.58
CA LEU A 127 -21.47 56.64 -2.51
C LEU A 127 -21.10 57.96 -1.81
N ARG A 128 -19.84 58.41 -1.91
CA ARG A 128 -19.38 59.68 -1.34
C ARG A 128 -19.68 60.87 -2.24
N GLU A 129 -19.99 60.64 -3.52
CA GLU A 129 -20.32 61.71 -4.46
C GLU A 129 -21.71 62.30 -4.16
N ARG A 130 -21.75 63.61 -3.92
CA ARG A 130 -22.93 64.34 -3.42
C ARG A 130 -24.07 64.50 -4.44
N ASP A 131 -23.80 64.36 -5.73
CA ASP A 131 -24.71 64.74 -6.81
C ASP A 131 -25.50 63.57 -7.42
N ARG A 132 -25.41 62.36 -6.84
CA ARG A 132 -26.13 61.20 -7.39
C ARG A 132 -27.55 61.08 -6.84
N GLY A 133 -28.50 60.89 -7.75
CA GLY A 133 -29.87 60.51 -7.41
C GLY A 133 -29.94 59.12 -6.76
N VAL A 134 -30.97 58.92 -5.94
CA VAL A 134 -31.24 57.69 -5.18
C VAL A 134 -31.22 56.43 -6.07
N GLU A 135 -31.70 56.55 -7.31
CA GLU A 135 -31.76 55.46 -8.29
C GLU A 135 -30.37 54.92 -8.66
N GLY A 136 -29.37 55.79 -8.87
CA GLY A 136 -28.01 55.38 -9.18
C GLY A 136 -27.34 54.63 -8.02
N VAL A 137 -27.63 55.05 -6.78
CA VAL A 137 -27.15 54.38 -5.57
C VAL A 137 -27.77 52.99 -5.41
N LEU A 138 -29.07 52.85 -5.68
CA LEU A 138 -29.77 51.57 -5.60
C LEU A 138 -29.27 50.58 -6.67
N ILE A 139 -29.07 51.03 -7.91
CA ILE A 139 -28.53 50.19 -8.98
C ILE A 139 -27.13 49.69 -8.61
N GLN A 140 -26.23 50.57 -8.15
CA GLN A 140 -24.86 50.21 -7.78
C GLN A 140 -24.83 49.20 -6.61
N ASN A 141 -25.66 49.41 -5.59
CA ASN A 141 -25.77 48.46 -4.48
C ASN A 141 -26.28 47.10 -4.95
N SER A 142 -27.26 47.06 -5.86
CA SER A 142 -27.78 45.80 -6.39
C SER A 142 -26.71 45.02 -7.19
N LEU A 143 -25.90 45.72 -7.99
CA LEU A 143 -24.80 45.12 -8.74
C LEU A 143 -23.73 44.54 -7.80
N TYR A 144 -23.34 45.30 -6.76
CA TYR A 144 -22.38 44.82 -5.77
C TYR A 144 -22.87 43.58 -5.02
N ILE A 145 -24.12 43.61 -4.52
CA ILE A 145 -24.71 42.45 -3.83
C ILE A 145 -24.72 41.22 -4.74
N SER A 146 -25.09 41.39 -6.01
CA SER A 146 -25.08 40.30 -6.99
C SER A 146 -23.67 39.74 -7.23
N TYR A 147 -22.66 40.61 -7.30
CA TYR A 147 -21.27 40.20 -7.49
C TYR A 147 -20.72 39.51 -6.22
N GLU A 148 -20.95 40.06 -5.04
CA GLU A 148 -20.56 39.47 -3.75
C GLU A 148 -21.15 38.07 -3.55
N ALA A 149 -22.43 37.89 -3.90
CA ALA A 149 -23.07 36.58 -3.86
C ALA A 149 -22.42 35.58 -4.84
N SER A 150 -22.06 36.05 -6.04
CA SER A 150 -21.37 35.26 -7.06
C SER A 150 -19.96 34.86 -6.58
N PHE A 151 -19.19 35.81 -6.06
CA PHE A 151 -17.88 35.60 -5.44
C PHE A 151 -17.95 34.58 -4.30
N SER A 152 -18.89 34.76 -3.37
CA SER A 152 -19.10 33.85 -2.25
C SER A 152 -19.38 32.43 -2.72
N SER A 153 -20.20 32.27 -3.77
CA SER A 153 -20.48 30.96 -4.38
C SER A 153 -19.25 30.34 -5.04
N PHE A 154 -18.43 31.15 -5.70
CA PHE A 154 -17.17 30.75 -6.34
C PHE A 154 -16.16 30.27 -5.30
N CYS A 155 -15.89 31.07 -4.26
CA CYS A 155 -15.00 30.72 -3.17
C CYS A 155 -15.43 29.42 -2.52
N ARG A 156 -16.70 29.32 -2.12
CA ARG A 156 -17.22 28.11 -1.47
C ARG A 156 -17.05 26.87 -2.34
N SER A 157 -17.27 26.98 -3.64
CA SER A 157 -17.06 25.88 -4.60
C SER A 157 -15.60 25.43 -4.65
N LYS A 158 -14.66 26.38 -4.70
CA LYS A 158 -13.22 26.12 -4.73
C LYS A 158 -12.70 25.58 -3.40
N GLU A 159 -13.12 26.15 -2.29
CA GLU A 159 -12.78 25.69 -0.93
C GLU A 159 -13.25 24.25 -0.70
N ASN A 160 -14.46 23.90 -1.15
CA ASN A 160 -14.96 22.53 -1.08
C ASN A 160 -14.08 21.56 -1.90
N LYS A 161 -13.63 21.96 -3.09
CA LYS A 161 -12.69 21.15 -3.91
C LYS A 161 -11.32 21.03 -3.25
N ILE A 162 -10.80 22.12 -2.69
CA ILE A 162 -9.54 22.13 -1.92
C ILE A 162 -9.64 21.17 -0.75
N ALA A 163 -10.73 21.22 0.03
CA ALA A 163 -10.97 20.30 1.14
C ALA A 163 -11.03 18.84 0.66
N GLY A 164 -11.71 18.58 -0.46
CA GLY A 164 -11.75 17.27 -1.10
C GLY A 164 -10.36 16.74 -1.48
N HIS A 165 -9.54 17.56 -2.13
CA HIS A 165 -8.17 17.19 -2.50
C HIS A 165 -7.26 17.02 -1.27
N LYS A 166 -7.38 17.88 -0.25
CA LYS A 166 -6.65 17.74 1.03
C LYS A 166 -6.98 16.40 1.70
N LYS A 167 -8.26 16.00 1.69
CA LYS A 167 -8.69 14.68 2.17
C LYS A 167 -8.06 13.54 1.36
N GLN A 168 -8.14 13.59 0.03
CA GLN A 168 -7.51 12.59 -0.85
C GLN A 168 -6.00 12.48 -0.63
N ILE A 169 -5.29 13.60 -0.46
CA ILE A 169 -3.86 13.61 -0.12
C ILE A 169 -3.61 12.90 1.22
N SER A 170 -4.42 13.15 2.24
CA SER A 170 -4.28 12.48 3.53
C SER A 170 -4.48 10.97 3.42
N GLU A 171 -5.48 10.52 2.67
CA GLU A 171 -5.74 9.10 2.41
C GLU A 171 -4.58 8.44 1.64
N LEU A 172 -4.03 9.11 0.63
CA LEU A 172 -2.86 8.63 -0.12
C LEU A 172 -1.62 8.53 0.77
N LYS A 173 -1.40 9.49 1.69
CA LYS A 173 -0.31 9.43 2.67
C LYS A 173 -0.45 8.22 3.60
N VAL A 174 -1.65 7.94 4.10
CA VAL A 174 -1.94 6.73 4.90
C VAL A 174 -1.64 5.46 4.11
N GLN A 175 -2.07 5.40 2.84
CA GLN A 175 -1.79 4.24 1.97
C GLN A 175 -0.28 4.05 1.73
N ILE A 176 0.48 5.13 1.49
CA ILE A 176 1.95 5.07 1.38
C ILE A 176 2.56 4.55 2.69
N GLY A 177 2.06 5.00 3.84
CA GLY A 177 2.48 4.50 5.15
C GLY A 177 2.29 2.97 5.26
N ALA A 178 1.10 2.48 4.91
CA ALA A 178 0.80 1.05 4.92
C ALA A 178 1.74 0.24 4.00
N LEU A 179 2.00 0.73 2.78
CA LEU A 179 2.93 0.09 1.84
C LEU A 179 4.37 0.05 2.38
N LYS A 180 4.82 1.09 3.08
CA LYS A 180 6.14 1.10 3.73
C LYS A 180 6.22 0.09 4.87
N VAL A 181 5.15 -0.06 5.65
CA VAL A 181 5.05 -1.08 6.70
C VAL A 181 5.09 -2.48 6.07
N GLU A 182 4.29 -2.74 5.04
CA GLU A 182 4.30 -4.01 4.30
C GLU A 182 5.70 -4.34 3.79
N ARG A 183 6.39 -3.38 3.15
CA ARG A 183 7.78 -3.54 2.71
C ARG A 183 8.71 -3.92 3.87
N HIS A 184 8.58 -3.23 5.01
CA HIS A 184 9.40 -3.50 6.18
C HIS A 184 9.18 -4.92 6.73
N LEU A 185 7.94 -5.38 6.76
CA LEU A 185 7.61 -6.73 7.21
C LEU A 185 8.13 -7.80 6.24
N CYS A 186 8.01 -7.59 4.93
CA CYS A 186 8.65 -8.44 3.91
C CYS A 186 10.17 -8.58 4.14
N VAL A 187 10.84 -7.48 4.51
CA VAL A 187 12.27 -7.52 4.86
C VAL A 187 12.52 -8.33 6.14
N LYS A 188 11.63 -8.27 7.14
CA LYS A 188 11.72 -9.14 8.33
C LYS A 188 11.57 -10.62 7.95
N GLU A 189 10.62 -10.97 7.07
CA GLU A 189 10.45 -12.35 6.58
C GLU A 189 11.73 -12.84 5.86
N LEU A 190 12.31 -12.02 4.98
CA LEU A 190 13.55 -12.36 4.27
C LEU A 190 14.75 -12.55 5.21
N LYS A 191 14.80 -11.83 6.33
CA LYS A 191 15.83 -12.03 7.37
C LYS A 191 15.74 -13.39 8.06
N ILE A 192 14.57 -14.03 8.05
CA ILE A 192 14.38 -15.40 8.56
C ILE A 192 14.65 -16.42 7.44
N LEU A 193 14.14 -16.15 6.23
CA LEU A 193 14.27 -17.05 5.09
C LEU A 193 15.72 -17.24 4.62
N ASN A 194 16.48 -16.14 4.47
CA ASN A 194 17.82 -16.19 3.88
C ASN A 194 18.79 -17.08 4.67
N PRO A 195 18.88 -17.00 6.02
CA PRO A 195 19.71 -17.92 6.79
C PRO A 195 19.36 -19.40 6.58
N ILE A 196 18.08 -19.75 6.44
CA ILE A 196 17.64 -21.14 6.25
C ILE A 196 18.08 -21.66 4.87
N ILE A 197 17.96 -20.83 3.83
CA ILE A 197 18.47 -21.14 2.49
C ILE A 197 19.98 -21.42 2.54
N GLU A 198 20.73 -20.54 3.20
CA GLU A 198 22.19 -20.69 3.31
C GLU A 198 22.61 -21.94 4.09
N LEU A 199 21.89 -22.32 5.15
CA LEU A 199 22.14 -23.56 5.88
C LEU A 199 21.89 -24.79 4.99
N LYS A 200 20.75 -24.84 4.29
CA LYS A 200 20.41 -25.96 3.41
C LYS A 200 21.35 -26.09 2.21
N ARG A 201 21.86 -24.98 1.66
CA ARG A 201 22.91 -25.00 0.63
C ARG A 201 24.19 -25.67 1.14
N LYS A 202 24.62 -25.33 2.36
CA LYS A 202 25.80 -25.92 2.99
C LYS A 202 25.62 -27.41 3.30
N GLU A 203 24.45 -27.82 3.77
CA GLU A 203 24.12 -29.23 4.02
C GLU A 203 24.15 -30.06 2.73
N GLY A 204 23.55 -29.56 1.66
CA GLY A 204 23.60 -30.21 0.34
C GLY A 204 25.04 -30.36 -0.19
N GLN A 205 25.86 -29.33 -0.04
CA GLN A 205 27.29 -29.39 -0.42
C GLN A 205 28.08 -30.41 0.40
N ARG A 206 27.81 -30.52 1.72
CA ARG A 206 28.45 -31.52 2.58
C ARG A 206 28.08 -32.95 2.19
N MET A 207 26.81 -33.22 1.88
CA MET A 207 26.37 -34.55 1.46
C MET A 207 27.01 -35.00 0.13
N ILE A 208 27.26 -34.07 -0.79
CA ILE A 208 27.98 -34.36 -2.04
C ILE A 208 29.45 -34.73 -1.75
N LEU A 209 30.09 -34.04 -0.80
CA LEU A 209 31.48 -34.29 -0.43
C LEU A 209 31.65 -35.59 0.37
N THR A 210 30.71 -35.96 1.25
CA THR A 210 30.80 -37.19 2.04
C THR A 210 30.30 -38.43 1.27
N GLY A 211 29.27 -38.30 0.43
CA GLY A 211 28.77 -39.41 -0.40
C GLY A 211 29.70 -39.81 -1.55
N GLY A 212 30.75 -39.03 -1.81
CA GLY A 212 31.82 -39.37 -2.75
C GLY A 212 32.93 -40.25 -2.15
N MET A 213 33.02 -40.38 -0.82
CA MET A 213 34.08 -41.16 -0.17
C MET A 213 33.74 -42.66 -0.04
N ASP A 214 32.46 -43.02 0.11
CA ASP A 214 32.06 -44.43 0.32
C ASP A 214 32.26 -45.36 -0.90
N LYS A 215 32.52 -44.82 -2.10
CA LYS A 215 32.81 -45.63 -3.30
C LYS A 215 34.30 -45.88 -3.56
N ALA A 216 35.20 -45.20 -2.85
CA ALA A 216 36.64 -45.40 -3.02
C ALA A 216 37.20 -46.52 -2.12
N GLU A 217 36.54 -46.84 -1.01
CA GLU A 217 37.05 -47.83 -0.05
C GLU A 217 36.59 -49.27 -0.33
N LEU A 218 35.63 -49.49 -1.24
CA LEU A 218 35.15 -50.83 -1.59
C LEU A 218 35.94 -51.52 -2.72
N LYS A 219 37.05 -50.95 -3.19
CA LYS A 219 37.91 -51.52 -4.25
C LYS A 219 39.31 -51.97 -3.80
N LEU A 220 39.66 -51.84 -2.53
CA LEU A 220 40.98 -52.22 -2.01
C LEU A 220 40.98 -53.47 -1.12
N SER A 221 39.86 -54.21 -1.04
CA SER A 221 39.71 -55.36 -0.13
C SER A 221 39.62 -56.73 -0.83
N SER A 222 39.79 -56.83 -2.15
CA SER A 222 39.61 -58.10 -2.88
C SER A 222 40.85 -58.70 -3.55
N ASP A 223 42.02 -58.08 -3.50
CA ASP A 223 43.21 -58.55 -4.24
C ASP A 223 44.37 -59.10 -3.39
N GLU A 224 44.20 -59.30 -2.09
CA GLU A 224 45.22 -59.96 -1.27
C GLU A 224 44.65 -61.16 -0.52
N ARG A 225 44.56 -62.28 -1.23
CA ARG A 225 44.80 -63.62 -0.69
C ARG A 225 44.77 -64.65 -1.82
N ASP A 226 45.96 -64.95 -2.35
CA ASP A 226 46.30 -66.34 -2.67
C ASP A 226 47.80 -66.56 -2.41
N GLU A 227 48.02 -67.41 -1.42
CA GLU A 227 49.26 -67.91 -0.84
C GLU A 227 49.98 -68.78 -1.90
N ASN A 228 51.26 -68.57 -2.19
CA ASN A 228 52.41 -69.02 -1.40
C ASN A 228 52.41 -70.53 -1.08
N GLU A 229 52.66 -71.39 -2.07
CA GLU A 229 53.35 -72.68 -1.83
C GLU A 229 54.41 -72.92 -2.90
N LYS A 230 55.67 -72.72 -2.51
CA LYS A 230 56.87 -73.27 -3.15
C LYS A 230 57.51 -74.23 -2.15
N THR A 231 57.66 -75.50 -2.53
CA THR A 231 58.79 -76.32 -2.06
C THR A 231 59.41 -77.09 -3.24
N PRO A 232 60.75 -77.15 -3.33
CA PRO A 232 61.49 -77.84 -4.38
C PRO A 232 62.02 -79.21 -3.91
N SER A 233 62.19 -80.17 -4.82
CA SER A 233 63.21 -81.21 -4.64
C SER A 233 63.57 -81.95 -5.94
N PHE A 234 64.83 -81.76 -6.32
CA PHE A 234 65.81 -82.73 -6.82
C PHE A 234 65.53 -83.72 -7.98
N SER A 235 66.52 -83.66 -8.87
CA SER A 235 66.94 -84.50 -9.99
C SER A 235 67.09 -86.00 -9.73
N LEU A 236 66.88 -86.78 -10.79
CA LEU A 236 67.86 -87.70 -11.39
C LEU A 236 67.67 -87.72 -12.91
#